data_AF-A0A3E0DVR9-F1
#
_entry.id   AF-A0A3E0DVR9-F1
#
_cell.length_a   1.000
_cell.length_b   1.000
_cell.length_c   1.000
_cell.angle_alpha   90.00
_cell.angle_beta   90.00
_cell.angle_gamma   90.00
#
_symmetry.space_group_name_H-M   'P 1'
#
loop_
_entity.id
_entity.type
_entity.pdbx_description
1 polymer ?
#
loop_
_entity_poly.entity_id
_entity_poly.type
_entity_poly.pdbx_seq_one_letter_code
_entity_poly.pdbx_strand_id
1 'polypeptide(L)' 'MYKSPMEYTKENISEVMNKPIKIFIGKWGSDEISEEINGEIIRCTVAANPPFLPATVRVRVGNGERSFSIAEIKRFEDI' A
#
# COMPACT_ATOMS: atom_id res chain seq x y z
N MET A 1 -0.34 14.66 -2.12
CA MET A 1 -1.52 13.76 -2.11
C MET A 1 -1.20 12.58 -3.01
N TYR A 2 -1.14 11.37 -2.45
CA TYR A 2 -0.77 10.17 -3.19
C TYR A 2 -1.90 9.70 -4.11
N LYS A 3 -1.55 8.94 -5.15
CA LYS A 3 -2.51 8.21 -6.00
C LYS A 3 -3.24 7.16 -5.17
N SER A 4 -4.38 6.70 -5.67
CA SER A 4 -5.03 5.53 -5.09
C SER A 4 -4.07 4.33 -5.11
N PRO A 5 -4.04 3.48 -4.07
CA PRO A 5 -3.15 2.32 -4.02
C PRO A 5 -3.26 1.41 -5.26
N MET A 6 -4.46 1.32 -5.86
CA MET A 6 -4.71 0.53 -7.07
C MET A 6 -4.26 1.19 -8.38
N GLU A 7 -3.81 2.45 -8.35
CA GLU A 7 -3.32 3.17 -9.54
C GLU A 7 -1.80 3.06 -9.71
N TYR A 8 -1.10 2.53 -8.71
CA TYR A 8 0.33 2.28 -8.85
C TYR A 8 0.56 1.13 -9.83
N THR A 9 1.70 1.16 -10.50
CA THR A 9 2.19 0.15 -11.42
C THR A 9 3.67 -0.09 -11.14
N LYS A 10 4.27 -1.08 -11.80
CA LYS A 10 5.72 -1.32 -11.71
C LYS A 10 6.57 -0.07 -12.01
N GLU A 11 6.08 0.85 -12.83
CA GLU A 11 6.83 2.04 -13.28
C GLU A 11 6.86 3.15 -12.23
N ASN A 12 5.79 3.29 -11.43
CA ASN A 12 5.61 4.42 -10.52
C ASN A 12 5.54 4.02 -9.04
N ILE A 13 5.52 2.72 -8.70
CA ILE A 13 5.45 2.25 -7.32
C ILE A 13 6.60 2.78 -6.45
N SER A 14 7.75 3.07 -7.06
CA SER A 14 8.90 3.69 -6.41
C SER A 14 8.59 5.05 -5.76
N GLU A 15 7.52 5.74 -6.19
CA GLU A 15 7.06 7.01 -5.60
C GLU A 15 6.67 6.87 -4.12
N VAL A 16 6.23 5.69 -3.67
CA VAL A 16 5.75 5.43 -2.30
C VAL A 16 6.62 4.46 -1.50
N MET A 17 7.61 3.84 -2.14
CA MET A 17 8.50 2.87 -1.50
C MET A 17 9.50 3.55 -0.56
N ASN A 18 9.78 2.92 0.58
CA ASN A 18 10.76 3.34 1.60
C ASN A 18 10.59 4.79 2.10
N LYS A 19 9.37 5.31 2.03
CA LYS A 19 9.01 6.61 2.60
C LYS A 19 8.16 6.40 3.84
N PRO A 20 8.34 7.21 4.89
CA PRO A 20 7.43 7.22 6.01
C PRO A 20 6.08 7.75 5.53
N ILE A 21 5.06 6.90 5.57
CA ILE A 21 3.71 7.22 5.13
C ILE A 21 2.69 6.68 6.13
N LYS A 22 1.54 7.34 6.17
CA LYS A 22 0.36 6.84 6.83
C LYS A 22 -0.44 5.99 5.86
N ILE A 23 -0.81 4.79 6.28
CA ILE A 23 -1.49 3.78 5.47
C ILE A 23 -2.82 3.46 6.13
N PHE A 24 -3.89 3.65 5.37
CA PHE A 24 -5.25 3.37 5.82
C PHE A 24 -5.70 2.03 5.25
N ILE A 25 -6.09 1.12 6.13
CA ILE A 25 -6.45 -0.26 5.80
C ILE A 25 -7.92 -0.47 6.13
N GLY A 26 -8.61 -1.19 5.26
CA GLY A 26 -10.00 -1.56 5.39
C GLY A 26 -10.28 -2.93 4.80
N LYS A 27 -11.54 -3.37 4.89
CA LYS A 27 -11.97 -4.63 4.31
C LYS A 27 -12.06 -4.54 2.79
N TRP A 28 -11.77 -5.63 2.10
CA TRP A 28 -11.99 -5.71 0.66
C TRP A 28 -13.48 -5.53 0.33
N GLY A 29 -13.79 -4.72 -0.69
CA GLY A 29 -15.17 -4.43 -1.11
C GLY A 29 -15.94 -3.45 -0.21
N SER A 30 -15.29 -2.84 0.77
CA SER A 30 -15.85 -1.78 1.62
C SER A 30 -15.00 -0.51 1.55
N ASP A 31 -15.64 0.65 1.70
CA ASP A 31 -14.97 1.95 1.83
C ASP A 31 -14.60 2.27 3.30
N GLU A 32 -15.01 1.42 4.24
CA GLU A 32 -14.72 1.58 5.66
C GLU A 32 -13.22 1.38 5.95
N ILE A 33 -12.64 2.33 6.68
CA ILE A 33 -11.29 2.25 7.24
C ILE A 33 -11.38 1.56 8.60
N SER A 34 -10.74 0.40 8.73
CA SER A 34 -10.69 -0.35 9.98
C SER A 34 -9.42 -0.09 10.79
N GLU A 35 -8.33 0.30 10.13
CA GLU A 35 -7.03 0.47 10.77
C GLU A 35 -6.21 1.58 10.09
N GLU A 36 -5.46 2.34 10.89
CA GLU A 36 -4.48 3.32 10.44
C GLU A 36 -3.11 2.91 10.99
N ILE A 37 -2.10 2.82 10.12
CA ILE A 37 -0.73 2.52 10.50
C ILE A 37 0.23 3.56 9.94
N ASN A 38 1.26 3.90 10.71
CA ASN A 38 2.39 4.69 10.21
C ASN A 38 3.55 3.74 9.94
N GLY A 39 4.10 3.76 8.73
CA GLY A 39 5.15 2.83 8.35
C GLY A 39 5.76 3.14 6.99
N GLU A 40 6.56 2.20 6.49
CA GLU A 40 7.27 2.33 5.22
C GLU A 40 6.98 1.14 4.33
N ILE A 41 6.62 1.35 3.07
CA ILE A 41 6.49 0.25 2.12
C ILE A 41 7.88 -0.23 1.72
N ILE A 42 8.26 -1.41 2.18
CA ILE A 42 9.58 -2.00 1.93
C ILE A 42 9.57 -2.99 0.77
N ARG A 43 8.39 -3.52 0.41
CA ARG A 43 8.24 -4.43 -0.72
C ARG A 43 6.85 -4.30 -1.33
N CYS A 44 6.78 -4.29 -2.66
CA CYS A 44 5.53 -4.41 -3.39
C CYS A 44 5.68 -5.52 -4.45
N THR A 45 4.77 -6.48 -4.43
CA THR A 45 4.65 -7.52 -5.46
C THR A 45 3.52 -7.11 -6.40
N VAL A 46 3.80 -7.03 -7.69
CA VAL A 46 2.80 -6.74 -8.73
C VAL A 46 2.12 -8.01 -9.21
N ALA A 47 0.88 -7.89 -9.69
CA ALA A 47 0.15 -8.96 -10.35
C ALA A 47 0.92 -9.46 -11.59
N ALA A 48 0.73 -10.75 -11.93
CA ALA A 48 1.46 -11.39 -13.04
C ALA A 48 0.99 -10.93 -14.43
N ASN A 49 -0.24 -10.41 -14.54
CA ASN A 49 -0.84 -10.00 -15.80
C ASN A 49 -0.93 -8.47 -15.89
N PRO A 50 -0.69 -7.88 -17.07
CA PRO A 50 -0.96 -6.46 -17.31
C PRO A 50 -2.44 -6.10 -17.07
N PRO A 51 -2.72 -4.89 -16.55
CA PRO A 51 -1.77 -3.91 -16.04
C PRO A 51 -1.16 -4.43 -14.72
N PHE A 52 0.17 -4.40 -14.59
CA PHE A 52 0.93 -4.94 -13.45
C PHE A 52 0.70 -4.13 -12.15
N LEU A 53 -0.54 -4.12 -11.67
CA LEU A 53 -0.96 -3.45 -10.46
C LEU A 53 -0.32 -4.13 -9.24
N PRO A 54 -0.03 -3.40 -8.15
CA PRO A 54 0.29 -4.00 -6.88
C PRO A 54 -0.73 -5.08 -6.53
N ALA A 55 -0.25 -6.23 -6.06
CA ALA A 55 -1.08 -7.30 -5.54
C ALA A 55 -0.90 -7.40 -4.02
N THR A 56 0.35 -7.32 -3.57
CA THR A 56 0.71 -7.42 -2.14
C THR A 56 1.73 -6.36 -1.79
N VAL A 57 1.53 -5.72 -0.65
CA VAL A 57 2.38 -4.67 -0.11
C VAL A 57 2.90 -5.12 1.25
N ARG A 58 4.22 -5.10 1.46
CA ARG A 58 4.83 -5.24 2.78
C ARG A 58 5.22 -3.90 3.33
N VAL A 59 4.82 -3.67 4.57
CA VAL A 59 5.02 -2.44 5.31
C VAL A 59 5.84 -2.75 6.54
N ARG A 60 6.90 -1.96 6.78
CA ARG A 60 7.60 -1.94 8.06
C ARG A 60 6.86 -1.01 9.01
N VAL A 61 6.49 -1.51 10.18
CA VAL A 61 5.80 -0.76 11.24
C VAL A 61 6.56 -0.97 12.55
N GLY A 62 7.21 0.09 13.04
CA GLY A 62 8.14 -0.02 14.17
C GLY A 62 9.26 -1.04 13.89
N ASN A 63 9.44 -2.00 14.79
CA ASN A 63 10.44 -3.07 14.64
C ASN A 63 9.91 -4.31 13.89
N GLY A 64 8.68 -4.27 13.37
CA GLY A 64 8.03 -5.40 12.72
C GLY A 64 7.69 -5.15 11.25
N GLU A 65 7.29 -6.21 10.55
CA GLU A 65 6.80 -6.16 9.16
C GLU A 65 5.39 -6.75 9.10
N ARG A 66 4.52 -6.13 8.29
CA ARG A 66 3.16 -6.60 8.00
C ARG A 66 2.94 -6.65 6.50
N SER A 67 2.13 -7.61 6.06
CA SER A 67 1.76 -7.76 4.64
C SER A 67 0.27 -7.50 4.48
N PHE A 68 -0.08 -6.75 3.44
CA PHE A 68 -1.45 -6.43 3.08
C PHE A 68 -1.69 -6.69 1.60
N SER A 69 -2.90 -7.10 1.24
CA SER A 69 -3.35 -7.02 -0.15
C SER A 69 -3.53 -5.56 -0.53
N ILE A 70 -3.20 -5.17 -1.77
CA ILE A 70 -3.47 -3.79 -2.22
C ILE A 70 -4.95 -3.43 -2.06
N ALA A 71 -5.84 -4.41 -2.18
CA ALA A 71 -7.28 -4.21 -2.15
C ALA A 71 -7.81 -3.90 -0.73
N GLU A 72 -7.01 -4.19 0.29
CA GLU A 72 -7.26 -3.81 1.68
C GLU A 72 -6.77 -2.38 1.96
N ILE A 73 -5.80 -1.88 1.20
CA ILE A 73 -5.27 -0.53 1.38
C ILE A 73 -6.18 0.47 0.67
N LYS A 74 -6.68 1.45 1.43
CA LYS A 74 -7.64 2.46 0.94
C LYS A 74 -6.96 3.71 0.41
N ARG A 75 -5.94 4.20 1.11
CA ARG A 75 -5.15 5.35 0.69
C ARG A 75 -3.83 5.44 1.43
N PHE A 76 -2.94 6.25 0.87
CA PHE A 76 -1.68 6.67 1.49
C PHE A 76 -1.74 8.18 1.77
N GLU A 77 -1.19 8.61 2.90
CA GLU A 77 -1.01 10.02 3.25
C GLU A 77 0.43 10.25 3.74
N ASP A 78 0.90 11.48 3.58
CA ASP A 78 2.14 11.92 4.24
C ASP A 78 1.90 12.02 5.76
N ILE A 79 2.96 11.86 6.55
CA ILE A 79 2.92 12.04 8.01
C ILE A 79 2.99 13.53 8.36
#